data_AF-V4XAI5-F1
#
_entry.id   AF-V4XAI5-F1
#
_cell.length_a   1.000
_cell.length_b   1.000
_cell.length_c   1.000
_cell.angle_alpha   90.00
_cell.angle_beta   90.00
_cell.angle_gamma   90.00
#
_symmetry.space_group_name_H-M   'P 1'
#
loop_
_entity.id
_entity.type
_entity.pdbx_description
1 polymer ?
#
loop_
_entity_poly.entity_id
_entity_poly.type
_entity_poly.pdbx_seq_one_letter_code
_entity_poly.pdbx_strand_id
1 'polypeptide(L)' 'MSSDSSDSNAITSGEEFDAALEQLLRRARRGGVDVRGSWVYRFTEQTEDLEIMVYELGGVDASD' A
#
# COMPACT_ATOMS: atom_id res chain seq x y z
N MET A 1 22.99 23.31 9.67
CA MET A 1 21.86 23.04 8.77
C MET A 1 22.08 21.65 8.21
N SER A 2 21.39 20.66 8.75
CA SER A 2 21.41 19.30 8.19
C SER A 2 20.35 19.29 7.10
N SER A 3 20.78 19.09 5.85
CA SER A 3 19.86 18.84 4.75
C SER A 3 19.10 17.56 5.07
N ASP A 4 17.81 17.71 5.34
CA ASP A 4 16.87 16.60 5.41
C ASP A 4 16.72 16.06 3.97
N SER A 5 17.51 15.05 3.63
CA SER A 5 17.45 14.39 2.33
C SER A 5 16.48 13.20 2.35
N SER A 6 15.46 13.20 3.23
CA SER A 6 14.61 12.03 3.45
C SER A 6 13.43 11.91 2.47
N ASP A 7 13.14 12.94 1.68
CA ASP A 7 12.05 12.94 0.69
C ASP A 7 12.37 12.16 -0.59
N SER A 8 13.57 11.57 -0.70
CA SER A 8 13.98 10.84 -1.91
C SER A 8 13.27 9.50 -2.11
N ASN A 9 12.38 9.11 -1.18
CA ASN A 9 11.56 7.91 -1.26
C ASN A 9 10.05 8.22 -1.19
N ALA A 10 9.68 9.50 -1.32
CA ALA A 10 8.30 9.89 -1.49
C ALA A 10 7.79 9.30 -2.81
N ILE A 11 6.72 8.53 -2.74
CA ILE A 11 6.03 8.01 -3.92
C ILE A 11 5.33 9.20 -4.56
N THR A 12 5.75 9.59 -5.76
CA THR A 12 5.24 10.81 -6.42
C THR A 12 4.35 10.53 -7.62
N SER A 13 4.22 9.27 -8.02
CA SER A 13 3.39 8.85 -9.14
C SER A 13 2.51 7.64 -8.81
N GLY A 14 1.43 7.47 -9.58
CA GLY A 14 0.55 6.30 -9.47
C GLY A 14 1.28 5.00 -9.80
N GLU A 15 2.17 4.99 -10.79
CA GLU A 15 2.95 3.80 -11.15
C GLU A 15 3.91 3.38 -10.03
N GLU A 16 4.59 4.35 -9.39
CA GLU A 16 5.43 4.09 -8.23
C GLU A 16 4.60 3.58 -7.04
N PHE A 17 3.40 4.13 -6.86
CA PHE A 17 2.47 3.69 -5.82
C PHE A 17 2.04 2.24 -6.04
N ASP A 18 1.63 1.90 -7.27
CA ASP A 18 1.20 0.56 -7.63
C ASP A 18 2.33 -0.45 -7.46
N ALA A 19 3.55 -0.13 -7.90
CA ALA A 19 4.72 -0.99 -7.74
C ALA A 19 5.10 -1.20 -6.26
N ALA A 20 5.06 -0.13 -5.45
CA ALA A 20 5.33 -0.20 -4.02
C ALA A 20 4.26 -1.01 -3.28
N LEU A 21 2.99 -0.80 -3.61
CA LEU A 21 1.87 -1.54 -3.04
C LEU A 21 1.94 -3.01 -3.42
N GLU A 22 2.23 -3.35 -4.67
CA GLU A 22 2.41 -4.73 -5.13
C GLU A 22 3.52 -5.43 -4.33
N GLN A 23 4.68 -4.78 -4.17
CA GLN A 23 5.81 -5.33 -3.42
C GLN A 23 5.44 -5.56 -1.94
N LEU A 24 4.75 -4.61 -1.32
CA LEU A 24 4.27 -4.70 0.06
C LEU A 24 3.33 -5.89 0.24
N LEU A 25 2.32 -6.02 -0.61
CA LEU A 25 1.34 -7.11 -0.55
C LEU A 25 2.00 -8.48 -0.75
N ARG A 26 2.95 -8.60 -1.70
CA ARG A 26 3.71 -9.83 -1.91
C ARG A 26 4.55 -10.22 -0.68
N ARG A 27 5.17 -9.24 -0.03
CA ARG A 27 5.97 -9.48 1.19
C ARG A 27 5.11 -9.89 2.36
N ALA A 28 3.98 -9.22 2.58
CA ALA A 28 3.02 -9.53 3.63
C ALA A 28 2.48 -10.97 3.49
N ARG A 29 2.05 -11.35 2.29
CA ARG A 29 1.59 -12.73 2.00
C ARG A 29 2.66 -13.78 2.27
N ARG A 30 3.92 -13.52 1.88
CA ARG A 30 5.04 -14.43 2.17
C ARG A 30 5.30 -14.57 3.67
N GLY A 31 5.04 -13.52 4.44
CA GLY A 31 5.12 -13.50 5.89
C GLY A 31 3.90 -14.11 6.60
N GLY A 32 2.90 -14.62 5.87
CA GLY A 32 1.68 -15.17 6.46
C GLY A 32 0.70 -14.11 6.97
N VAL A 33 0.88 -12.84 6.60
CA VAL A 33 -0.09 -11.78 6.88
C VAL A 33 -1.18 -11.88 5.83
N ASP A 34 -2.41 -12.19 6.26
CA ASP A 34 -3.58 -11.99 5.42
C ASP A 34 -3.78 -10.47 5.28
N VAL A 35 -3.77 -9.98 4.05
CA VAL A 35 -3.89 -8.56 3.70
C VAL A 35 -5.30 -8.18 3.27
N ARG A 36 -6.24 -9.13 3.20
CA ARG A 36 -7.61 -8.87 2.77
C ARG A 36 -8.39 -8.09 3.85
N GLY A 37 -9.37 -7.30 3.40
CA GLY A 37 -10.24 -6.53 4.29
C GLY A 37 -9.84 -5.06 4.43
N SER A 38 -10.36 -4.40 5.47
CA SER A 38 -10.09 -3.00 5.75
C SER A 38 -8.97 -2.85 6.79
N TRP A 39 -8.04 -1.93 6.51
CA TRP A 39 -6.86 -1.62 7.31
C TRP A 39 -6.87 -0.14 7.64
N VAL A 40 -6.78 0.18 8.93
CA VAL A 40 -6.60 1.57 9.37
C VAL A 40 -5.12 1.80 9.62
N TYR A 41 -4.52 2.66 8.81
CA TYR A 41 -3.21 3.20 9.07
C TYR A 41 -3.34 4.46 9.92
N ARG A 42 -2.84 4.38 11.15
CA ARG A 42 -2.78 5.50 12.08
C ARG A 42 -1.36 6.03 12.13
N PHE A 43 -1.21 7.31 11.81
CA PHE A 43 0.07 8.00 11.94
C PHE A 43 -0.04 9.05 13.03
N THR A 44 0.74 8.90 14.10
CA THR A 44 0.61 9.73 15.32
C THR A 44 0.88 11.22 15.09
N GLU A 45 1.46 11.59 13.95
CA GLU A 45 1.77 12.98 13.58
C GLU A 45 0.78 13.56 12.54
N GLN A 46 -0.21 12.78 12.10
CA GLN A 46 -1.31 13.26 11.25
C GLN A 46 -2.62 13.27 12.04
N THR A 47 -3.47 14.26 11.77
CA THR A 47 -4.79 14.40 12.38
C THR A 47 -5.83 13.42 11.85
N GLU A 48 -5.52 12.73 10.75
CA GLU A 48 -6.47 11.89 10.02
C GLU A 48 -5.98 10.43 9.97
N ASP A 49 -6.90 9.49 10.22
CA ASP A 49 -6.68 8.06 10.04
C ASP A 49 -6.91 7.71 8.56
N LEU A 50 -5.99 6.95 7.95
CA LEU A 50 -6.15 6.47 6.57
C LEU A 50 -6.75 5.06 6.59
N GLU A 51 -7.89 4.87 5.91
CA GLU A 51 -8.50 3.55 5.72
C GLU A 51 -8.17 3.00 4.32
N ILE A 52 -7.63 1.78 4.27
CA ILE A 52 -7.26 1.07 3.05
C ILE A 52 -8.04 -0.24 2.98
N MET A 53 -8.82 -0.44 1.93
CA MET A 53 -9.57 -1.67 1.70
C MET A 53 -8.93 -2.49 0.57
N VAL A 54 -8.48 -3.70 0.87
CA VAL A 54 -7.88 -4.63 -0.09
C VAL A 54 -8.86 -5.76 -0.36
N TYR A 55 -9.29 -5.87 -1.61
CA TYR A 55 -10.16 -6.93 -2.09
C TYR A 55 -9.62 -7.50 -3.40
N GLU A 56 -9.98 -8.75 -3.67
CA GLU A 56 -9.66 -9.39 -4.93
C GLU A 56 -10.65 -8.90 -5.98
N LEU A 57 -10.12 -8.24 -7.01
CA LEU A 57 -10.88 -8.04 -8.24
C LEU A 57 -10.94 -9.40 -8.90
N GLY A 58 -12.15 -9.94 -9.09
CA GLY A 58 -12.36 -11.21 -9.77
C GLY A 58 -11.50 -11.26 -11.02
N GLY A 59 -10.66 -12.29 -11.13
CA GLY A 59 -9.87 -12.50 -12.34
C GLY A 59 -10.83 -12.47 -13.51
N VAL A 60 -10.48 -11.71 -14.56
CA VAL A 60 -11.12 -11.65 -15.89
C VAL A 60 -12.28 -12.62 -15.97
N ASP A 61 -13.51 -12.11 -16.14
CA ASP A 61 -14.62 -12.93 -16.61
C ASP A 61 -14.14 -13.70 -17.85
N ALA A 62 -13.64 -14.90 -17.64
CA ALA A 62 -13.40 -15.90 -18.65
C ALA A 62 -14.81 -16.35 -19.01
N SER A 63 -15.48 -15.50 -19.78
CA SER A 63 -16.72 -15.79 -20.45
C SER A 63 -16.43 -16.96 -21.40
N ASP A 64 -17.12 -18.06 -21.13
CA ASP A 64 -17.19 -19.31 -21.90
C ASP A 64 -17.64 -19.06 -23.35
#